data_AF-A0A2J4RCI2-F1
#
_entry.id   AF-A0A2J4RCI2-F1
#
_cell.length_a   1.000
_cell.length_b   1.000
_cell.length_c   1.000
_cell.angle_alpha   90.00
_cell.angle_beta   90.00
_cell.angle_gamma   90.00
#
_symmetry.space_group_name_H-M   'P 1'
#
loop_
_entity.id
_entity.type
_entity.pdbx_description
1 polymer ?
#
loop_
_entity_poly.entity_id
_entity_poly.type
_entity_poly.pdbx_seq_one_letter_code
_entity_poly.pdbx_strand_id
1 'polypeptide(L)' 'MGQRIPVTLGNITPLSVKPFQPGRLALVCEGGGQRGIFTAGVLDEFMRAGFNPFDMMFGTSAGAQNLSAY' A
#
# COMPACT_ATOMS: atom_id res chain seq x y z
N MET A 1 -18.50 27.38 -7.54
CA MET A 1 -17.63 28.03 -8.54
C MET A 1 -16.71 26.94 -9.11
N GLY A 2 -16.89 26.52 -10.36
CA GLY A 2 -16.15 25.40 -10.95
C GLY A 2 -14.84 25.85 -11.60
N GLN A 3 -13.79 25.04 -11.52
CA GLN A 3 -12.51 25.32 -12.16
C GLN A 3 -12.56 24.88 -13.63
N ARG A 4 -12.44 25.81 -14.57
CA ARG A 4 -12.38 25.49 -16.00
C ARG A 4 -10.96 25.06 -16.36
N ILE A 5 -10.78 23.82 -16.77
CA ILE A 5 -9.50 23.29 -17.24
C ILE A 5 -9.53 23.29 -18.77
N PRO A 6 -8.78 24.18 -19.46
CA PRO A 6 -8.75 24.20 -20.91
C PRO A 6 -7.96 22.99 -21.44
N VAL A 7 -8.61 22.17 -22.25
CA VAL A 7 -7.99 21.03 -22.95
C VAL A 7 -8.09 21.25 -24.45
N THR A 8 -7.06 20.85 -25.19
CA THR A 8 -7.04 20.87 -26.67
C THR A 8 -6.64 19.49 -27.18
N LEU A 9 -7.05 19.15 -28.40
CA LEU A 9 -6.69 17.87 -29.03
C LEU A 9 -5.15 17.83 -29.19
N GLY A 10 -4.49 16.90 -28.49
CA GLY A 10 -3.01 16.83 -28.43
C GLY A 10 -2.36 17.50 -27.19
N ASN A 11 -3.12 18.23 -26.37
CA ASN A 11 -2.63 18.79 -25.11
C ASN A 11 -3.60 18.50 -23.96
N ILE A 12 -3.50 17.26 -23.44
CA ILE A 12 -4.25 16.75 -22.29
C ILE A 12 -3.43 16.78 -21.00
N THR A 13 -2.24 17.40 -21.01
CA THR A 13 -1.42 17.56 -19.79
C THR A 13 -2.18 18.14 -18.60
N PRO A 14 -3.17 19.05 -18.75
CA PRO A 14 -3.96 19.52 -17.61
C PRO A 14 -4.86 18.46 -16.96
N LEU A 15 -5.12 17.35 -17.64
CA LEU A 15 -5.84 16.18 -17.11
C LEU A 15 -4.90 15.11 -16.55
N SER A 16 -3.59 15.31 -16.66
CA SER A 16 -2.61 14.37 -16.10
C SER A 16 -2.70 14.40 -14.57
N VAL A 17 -3.09 13.26 -13.99
CA VAL A 17 -2.98 13.05 -12.56
C VAL A 17 -1.49 12.89 -12.25
N LYS A 18 -0.96 13.73 -11.36
CA LYS A 18 0.41 13.56 -10.87
C LYS A 18 0.54 12.15 -10.27
N PRO A 19 1.55 11.35 -10.66
CA PRO A 19 1.77 10.06 -10.05
C PRO A 19 1.87 10.21 -8.53
N PHE A 20 1.20 9.34 -7.79
CA PHE A 20 1.35 9.29 -6.35
C PHE A 20 2.81 8.93 -6.03
N GLN A 21 3.48 9.83 -5.33
CA GLN A 21 4.82 9.62 -4.81
C GLN A 21 4.67 9.44 -3.30
N PRO A 22 4.50 8.20 -2.82
CA PRO A 22 4.53 7.98 -1.38
C PRO A 22 5.90 8.41 -0.86
N GLY A 23 5.92 9.07 0.30
CA GLY A 23 7.13 9.19 1.09
C GLY A 23 7.51 7.82 1.68
N ARG A 24 8.07 7.82 2.90
CA ARG A 24 8.29 6.54 3.59
C ARG A 24 6.98 5.81 3.85
N LEU A 25 6.91 4.56 3.42
CA LEU A 25 5.78 3.66 3.61
C LEU A 25 6.09 2.65 4.71
N ALA A 26 5.14 2.44 5.62
CA ALA A 26 5.25 1.45 6.65
C ALA A 26 4.10 0.46 6.58
N LEU A 27 4.41 -0.83 6.75
CA LEU A 27 3.43 -1.89 6.94
C LEU A 27 3.24 -2.13 8.45
N VAL A 28 1.99 -2.05 8.92
CA VAL A 28 1.66 -2.28 10.33
C VAL A 28 0.73 -3.48 10.44
N CYS A 29 1.15 -4.51 11.15
CA CYS A 29 0.35 -5.70 11.43
C CYS A 29 0.02 -5.77 12.92
N GLU A 30 -1.23 -5.46 13.27
CA GLU A 30 -1.72 -5.60 14.65
C GLU A 30 -1.83 -7.08 15.06
N GLY A 31 -1.64 -7.34 16.34
CA GLY A 31 -1.93 -8.65 16.95
C GLY A 31 -3.43 -8.96 16.99
N GLY A 32 -3.75 -10.25 16.99
CA GLY A 32 -5.14 -10.72 17.06
C GLY A 32 -5.29 -12.19 17.46
N GLY A 33 -4.25 -12.78 18.07
CA GLY A 33 -4.17 -14.21 18.34
C GLY A 33 -4.32 -15.03 17.06
N GLN A 34 -5.20 -16.04 17.09
CA GLN A 34 -5.46 -16.92 15.93
C GLN A 34 -6.08 -16.21 14.73
N ARG A 35 -6.63 -15.00 14.89
CA ARG A 35 -7.12 -14.18 13.76
C ARG A 35 -6.00 -13.68 12.86
N GLY A 36 -4.74 -13.81 13.29
CA GLY A 36 -3.57 -13.53 12.47
C GLY A 36 -3.49 -14.36 11.18
N ILE A 37 -4.24 -15.46 11.06
CA ILE A 37 -4.31 -16.25 9.82
C ILE A 37 -4.79 -15.43 8.62
N PHE A 38 -5.70 -14.46 8.83
CA PHE A 38 -6.14 -13.58 7.77
C PHE A 38 -5.00 -12.67 7.30
N THR A 39 -4.26 -12.08 8.23
CA THR A 39 -3.09 -11.26 7.92
C THR A 39 -2.03 -12.08 7.18
N ALA A 40 -1.77 -13.32 7.58
CA ALA A 40 -0.84 -14.21 6.86
C ALA A 40 -1.25 -14.37 5.39
N GLY A 41 -2.54 -14.62 5.10
CA GLY A 41 -3.03 -14.72 3.72
C GLY A 41 -2.88 -13.43 2.90
N VAL A 42 -3.02 -12.26 3.52
CA VAL A 42 -2.76 -10.97 2.84
C VAL A 42 -1.28 -10.81 2.50
N LEU A 43 -0.40 -11.17 3.43
CA LEU A 43 1.05 -11.11 3.22
C LEU A 43 1.52 -12.11 2.17
N ASP A 44 0.96 -13.32 2.15
CA ASP A 44 1.21 -14.31 1.10
C ASP A 44 0.85 -13.77 -0.28
N GLU A 45 -0.27 -13.06 -0.40
CA GLU A 45 -0.70 -12.46 -1.66
C GLU A 45 0.22 -11.32 -2.09
N PHE A 46 0.74 -10.53 -1.14
CA PHE A 46 1.76 -9.52 -1.43
C PHE A 46 3.04 -10.16 -1.97
N MET A 47 3.51 -11.25 -1.35
CA MET A 47 4.66 -12.01 -1.87
C MET A 47 4.39 -12.57 -3.27
N ARG A 48 3.22 -13.18 -3.48
CA ARG A 48 2.80 -13.73 -4.77
C ARG A 48 2.77 -12.66 -5.87
N ALA A 49 2.35 -11.45 -5.53
CA ALA A 49 2.29 -10.32 -6.45
C ALA A 49 3.63 -9.56 -6.61
N GLY A 50 4.67 -9.92 -5.84
CA GLY A 50 5.91 -9.16 -5.79
C GLY A 50 5.74 -7.74 -5.23
N PHE A 51 4.71 -7.53 -4.39
CA PHE A 51 4.33 -6.24 -3.87
C PHE A 51 4.99 -5.99 -2.51
N ASN A 52 6.10 -5.25 -2.49
CA ASN A 52 6.73 -4.80 -1.24
C ASN A 52 7.25 -3.36 -1.34
N PRO A 53 6.36 -2.35 -1.38
CA PRO A 53 6.76 -0.95 -1.42
C PRO A 53 7.09 -0.37 -0.03
N PHE A 54 7.29 -1.21 0.99
CA PHE A 54 7.38 -0.77 2.39
C PHE A 54 8.84 -0.59 2.81
N ASP A 55 9.15 0.57 3.40
CA ASP A 55 10.46 0.88 3.98
C ASP A 55 10.61 0.36 5.42
N MET A 56 9.48 0.20 6.12
CA MET A 56 9.45 -0.18 7.54
C MET A 56 8.30 -1.16 7.80
N MET A 57 8.51 -2.08 8.73
CA MET A 57 7.48 -3.05 9.14
C MET A 57 7.37 -3.08 10.66
N PHE A 58 6.16 -2.94 11.18
CA PHE A 58 5.88 -2.96 12.62
C PHE A 58 4.80 -3.98 12.92
N GLY A 59 5.05 -4.87 13.88
CA GLY A 59 4.09 -5.88 14.28
C GLY A 59 3.95 -5.99 15.80
N THR A 60 2.77 -6.38 16.26
CA THR A 60 2.53 -6.73 17.68
C THR A 60 1.98 -8.15 17.80
N SER A 61 2.48 -8.95 18.75
CA SER A 61 2.02 -10.33 19.00
C SER A 61 1.91 -11.15 17.69
N ALA A 62 0.74 -11.69 17.35
CA ALA A 62 0.51 -12.44 16.12
C ALA A 62 0.88 -11.68 14.83
N GLY A 63 0.73 -10.36 14.81
CA GLY A 63 1.14 -9.54 13.67
C GLY A 63 2.67 -9.47 13.52
N ALA A 64 3.41 -9.45 14.63
CA ALA A 64 4.87 -9.56 14.59
C ALA A 64 5.34 -10.94 14.10
N GLN A 65 4.63 -12.00 14.48
CA GLN A 65 4.91 -13.36 14.02
C GLN A 65 4.68 -13.48 12.51
N ASN A 66 3.57 -12.94 12.00
CA ASN A 66 3.30 -12.91 10.56
C ASN A 66 4.36 -12.14 9.78
N LEU A 67 4.75 -10.95 10.26
CA LEU A 67 5.82 -10.16 9.64
C LEU A 67 7.20 -10.82 9.74
N SER A 68 7.43 -11.73 10.68
CA SER A 68 8.69 -12.47 10.76
C SER A 68 8.80 -13.55 9.67
N ALA A 69 7.67 -13.95 9.07
CA ALA A 69 7.59 -14.94 8.02
C ALA A 69 7.36 -14.33 6.61
N TYR A 70 7.13 -13.02 6.53
CA TYR A 70 6.94 -12.22 5.32
C TYR A 70 8.25 -11.55 4.89
#